data_AF-A0A2J0LNZ3-F1
#
_entry.id   AF-A0A2J0LNZ3-F1
#
_cell.length_a   1.000
_cell.length_b   1.000
_cell.length_c   1.000
_cell.angle_alpha   90.00
_cell.angle_beta   90.00
_cell.angle_gamma   90.00
#
_symmetry.space_group_name_H-M   'P 1'
#
loop_
_entity.id
_entity.type
_entity.pdbx_description
1 polymer ?
#
loop_
_entity_poly.entity_id
_entity_poly.type
_entity_poly.pdbx_seq_one_letter_code
_entity_poly.pdbx_strand_id
1 'polypeptide(L)'
;MLEFIKRERIYIWMVFFIVVVNLPNLGYLHRKNQDSADKKNISGQTFKDMGITEQEIKLFFESGKPNAVFFKYGIFAGFFMLIAGMIMNLIFLFNRKEIIPDKIPERKIVPWDIADILRVVIIVIFLGYALSAASTVILKLAHFNMDINLRMMLGTFFIDMAAGAVIFYFILVKYKDKLSSLGITFLGFYKNVLSGIVAYIFILPILIMAIILSMLFLDRVGYKAPPQPVFDMFFEEKRSSVILFLTIFVSILGPIVEEIFFRGFLYSAVKKRFGVLIGALLSGALFSILHVNIAGFLPIMILGVLMAFLYEATGSLVTSTAVHILHNSVIVCFVFFIKELLK
;
A
#
# COMPACT_ATOMS: atom_id res chain seq x y z
N MET A 1 26.75 24.49 -14.28
CA MET A 1 26.62 23.10 -14.79
C MET A 1 27.63 22.14 -14.14
N LEU A 2 28.94 22.43 -14.16
CA LEU A 2 29.95 21.58 -13.53
C LEU A 2 29.74 21.34 -12.02
N GLU A 3 29.37 22.37 -11.25
CA GLU A 3 29.11 22.23 -9.81
C GLU A 3 27.90 21.34 -9.49
N PHE A 4 26.86 21.37 -10.34
CA PHE A 4 25.72 20.45 -10.23
C PHE A 4 26.17 19.00 -10.48
N ILE A 5 26.94 18.77 -11.55
CA ILE A 5 27.43 17.43 -11.89
C ILE A 5 28.35 16.89 -10.80
N LYS A 6 29.24 17.71 -10.24
CA LYS A 6 30.09 17.31 -9.11
C LYS A 6 29.26 16.92 -7.89
N ARG A 7 28.25 17.72 -7.54
CA ARG A 7 27.39 17.47 -6.37
C ARG A 7 26.50 16.24 -6.53
N GLU A 8 25.91 16.05 -7.70
CA GLU A 8 24.98 14.95 -7.96
C GLU A 8 25.65 13.71 -8.59
N ARG A 9 26.99 13.68 -8.68
CA ARG A 9 27.77 12.67 -9.39
C ARG A 9 27.38 11.24 -9.02
N ILE A 10 27.18 10.98 -7.74
CA ILE A 10 26.83 9.64 -7.25
C ILE A 10 25.45 9.18 -7.73
N TYR A 11 24.46 10.07 -7.75
CA TYR A 11 23.12 9.77 -8.26
C TYR A 11 23.13 9.57 -9.77
N ILE A 12 23.94 10.34 -10.49
CA ILE A 12 24.14 10.17 -11.95
C ILE A 12 24.69 8.78 -12.25
N TRP A 13 25.70 8.32 -11.50
CA TRP A 13 26.25 6.96 -11.66
C TRP A 13 25.23 5.87 -11.31
N MET A 14 24.41 6.07 -10.27
CA MET A 14 23.32 5.13 -9.93
C MET A 14 22.29 5.05 -11.05
N VAL A 15 21.86 6.18 -11.61
CA VAL A 15 20.93 6.22 -12.74
C VAL A 15 21.53 5.55 -13.97
N PHE A 16 22.80 5.84 -14.28
CA PHE A 16 23.51 5.18 -15.38
C PHE A 16 23.54 3.66 -15.20
N PHE A 17 23.86 3.18 -13.99
CA PHE A 17 23.82 1.75 -13.65
C PHE A 17 22.41 1.16 -13.86
N ILE A 18 21.37 1.81 -13.33
CA ILE A 18 19.97 1.36 -13.47
C ILE A 18 19.60 1.24 -14.95
N VAL A 19 19.93 2.25 -15.78
CA VAL A 19 19.63 2.22 -17.21
C VAL A 19 20.37 1.07 -17.90
N VAL A 20 21.68 0.92 -17.65
CA VAL A 20 22.50 -0.12 -18.28
C VAL A 20 22.01 -1.53 -17.95
N VAL A 21 21.64 -1.79 -16.70
CA VAL A 21 21.12 -3.10 -16.29
C VAL A 21 19.77 -3.42 -16.94
N ASN A 22 18.97 -2.41 -17.27
CA ASN A 22 17.66 -2.60 -17.93
C ASN A 22 17.71 -2.58 -19.46
N LEU A 23 18.81 -2.14 -20.09
CA LEU A 23 18.96 -2.14 -21.57
C LEU A 23 18.65 -3.50 -22.22
N PRO A 24 19.14 -4.65 -21.70
CA PRO A 24 18.82 -5.95 -22.29
C PRO A 24 17.33 -6.33 -22.20
N ASN A 25 16.60 -5.81 -21.20
CA ASN A 25 15.20 -6.15 -20.96
C ASN A 25 14.22 -5.36 -21.83
N LEU A 26 14.65 -4.24 -22.43
CA LEU A 26 13.82 -3.43 -23.35
C LEU A 26 13.41 -4.21 -24.61
N GLY A 27 14.23 -5.16 -25.06
CA GLY A 27 13.90 -6.04 -26.19
C GLY A 27 13.01 -7.24 -25.83
N TYR A 28 12.94 -7.63 -24.56
CA TYR A 28 12.23 -8.83 -24.10
C TYR A 28 10.74 -8.57 -23.80
N LEU A 29 10.39 -7.34 -23.41
CA LEU A 29 9.00 -6.92 -23.13
C LEU A 29 8.04 -7.10 -24.32
N HIS A 30 8.56 -7.11 -25.55
CA HIS A 30 7.74 -7.31 -26.76
C HIS A 30 7.32 -8.77 -26.98
N ARG A 31 8.03 -9.77 -26.41
CA ARG A 31 7.71 -11.20 -26.58
C ARG A 31 6.80 -11.77 -25.48
N LYS A 32 6.96 -11.33 -24.22
CA LYS A 32 6.26 -11.93 -23.08
C LYS A 32 4.75 -11.64 -23.04
N ASN A 33 4.29 -10.56 -23.69
CA ASN A 33 2.87 -10.23 -23.79
C ASN A 33 2.06 -11.23 -24.65
N GLN A 34 2.71 -12.12 -25.41
CA GLN A 34 2.03 -13.17 -26.18
C GLN A 34 1.86 -14.49 -25.40
N ASP A 35 2.74 -14.81 -24.45
CA ASP A 35 2.79 -16.13 -23.80
C ASP A 35 2.01 -16.23 -22.46
N SER A 36 1.54 -15.12 -21.88
CA SER A 36 0.89 -15.14 -20.56
C SER A 36 -0.61 -15.49 -20.58
N ALA A 37 -1.17 -15.87 -21.73
CA ALA A 37 -2.59 -16.15 -21.90
C ALA A 37 -3.05 -17.51 -21.32
N ASP A 38 -2.12 -18.44 -21.03
CA ASP A 38 -2.48 -19.86 -20.78
C ASP A 38 -2.37 -20.34 -19.32
N LYS A 39 -2.12 -19.46 -18.33
CA LYS A 39 -2.17 -19.89 -16.92
C LYS A 39 -3.58 -19.71 -16.35
N LYS A 40 -4.20 -20.82 -15.93
CA LYS A 40 -5.42 -20.83 -15.10
C LYS A 40 -5.11 -20.10 -13.78
N ASN A 41 -5.61 -18.87 -13.66
CA ASN A 41 -5.38 -17.99 -12.52
C ASN A 41 -6.70 -17.80 -11.74
N ILE A 42 -6.67 -18.06 -10.43
CA ILE A 42 -7.83 -18.08 -9.51
C ILE A 42 -8.35 -16.66 -9.21
N SER A 43 -7.49 -15.67 -9.32
CA SER A 43 -7.68 -14.32 -8.79
C SER A 43 -8.36 -13.35 -9.78
N GLY A 44 -8.64 -13.79 -11.00
CA GLY A 44 -9.54 -13.12 -11.96
C GLY A 44 -10.88 -13.85 -12.16
N GLN A 45 -11.15 -14.87 -11.35
CA GLN A 45 -12.34 -15.72 -11.42
C GLN A 45 -13.43 -15.18 -10.48
N THR A 46 -14.67 -15.15 -10.95
CA THR A 46 -15.82 -14.98 -10.06
C THR A 46 -15.92 -16.19 -9.11
N PHE A 47 -16.68 -16.07 -8.01
CA PHE A 47 -16.99 -17.23 -7.14
C PHE A 47 -17.45 -18.45 -7.95
N LYS A 48 -18.24 -18.21 -9.00
CA LYS A 48 -18.73 -19.23 -9.92
C LYS A 48 -17.62 -19.83 -10.78
N ASP A 49 -16.67 -19.01 -11.25
CA ASP A 49 -15.51 -19.48 -12.02
C ASP A 49 -14.50 -20.25 -11.15
N MET A 50 -14.46 -19.97 -9.84
CA MET A 50 -13.67 -20.71 -8.86
C MET A 50 -14.33 -22.02 -8.40
N GLY A 51 -15.53 -22.34 -8.92
CA GLY A 51 -16.29 -23.53 -8.54
C GLY A 51 -17.02 -23.42 -7.19
N ILE A 52 -17.06 -22.24 -6.55
CA ILE A 52 -17.79 -22.02 -5.31
C ILE A 52 -19.28 -21.86 -5.63
N THR A 53 -20.09 -22.79 -5.16
CA THR A 53 -21.55 -22.79 -5.26
C THR A 53 -22.19 -22.05 -4.08
N GLU A 54 -23.41 -21.53 -4.29
CA GLU A 54 -24.21 -20.93 -3.21
C GLU A 54 -24.48 -21.93 -2.07
N GLN A 55 -24.61 -23.22 -2.39
CA GLN A 55 -24.80 -24.28 -1.39
C GLN A 55 -23.57 -24.45 -0.50
N GLU A 56 -22.36 -24.42 -1.05
CA GLU A 56 -21.12 -24.52 -0.28
C GLU A 56 -20.94 -23.34 0.67
N ILE A 57 -21.25 -22.12 0.21
CA ILE A 57 -21.22 -20.91 1.07
C ILE A 57 -22.22 -21.05 2.23
N LYS A 58 -23.44 -21.53 1.94
CA LYS A 58 -24.47 -21.74 2.95
C LYS A 58 -24.03 -22.79 3.98
N LEU A 59 -23.54 -23.93 3.53
CA LEU A 59 -23.01 -24.99 4.39
C LEU A 59 -21.85 -24.51 5.25
N PHE A 60 -20.96 -23.68 4.70
CA PHE A 60 -19.86 -23.08 5.46
C PHE A 60 -20.38 -22.28 6.65
N PHE A 61 -21.31 -21.34 6.44
CA PHE A 61 -21.86 -20.50 7.51
C PHE A 61 -22.75 -21.26 8.50
N GLU A 62 -23.29 -22.42 8.12
CA GLU A 62 -24.05 -23.32 9.01
C GLU A 62 -23.16 -24.29 9.81
N SER A 63 -21.90 -24.50 9.38
CA SER A 63 -21.01 -25.56 9.90
C SER A 63 -20.58 -25.44 11.37
N GLY A 64 -20.91 -24.36 12.07
CA GLY A 64 -20.53 -24.11 13.47
C GLY A 64 -19.02 -23.98 13.72
N LYS A 65 -18.17 -24.15 12.69
CA LYS A 65 -16.72 -24.07 12.81
C LYS A 65 -16.28 -22.67 13.28
N PRO A 66 -15.24 -22.54 14.13
CA PRO A 66 -14.83 -21.24 14.69
C PRO A 66 -14.58 -20.14 13.64
N ASN A 67 -13.98 -20.50 12.51
CA ASN A 67 -13.75 -19.64 11.36
C ASN A 67 -15.05 -19.24 10.64
N ALA A 68 -16.02 -20.15 10.48
CA ALA A 68 -17.34 -19.81 9.95
C ALA A 68 -18.09 -18.82 10.86
N VAL A 69 -18.02 -19.05 12.18
CA VAL A 69 -18.59 -18.15 13.18
C VAL A 69 -17.93 -16.76 13.11
N PHE A 70 -16.59 -16.70 13.05
CA PHE A 70 -15.84 -15.46 12.90
C PHE A 70 -16.27 -14.66 11.66
N PHE A 71 -16.32 -15.29 10.49
CA PHE A 71 -16.70 -14.60 9.25
C PHE A 71 -18.16 -14.18 9.25
N LYS A 72 -19.08 -14.98 9.83
CA LYS A 72 -20.50 -14.63 9.94
C LYS A 72 -20.68 -13.30 10.69
N TYR A 73 -20.07 -13.19 11.86
CA TYR A 73 -20.13 -11.97 12.66
C TYR A 73 -19.30 -10.83 12.06
N GLY A 74 -18.19 -11.15 11.39
CA GLY A 74 -17.37 -10.17 10.67
C GLY A 74 -18.11 -9.50 9.51
N ILE A 75 -18.85 -10.26 8.69
CA ILE A 75 -19.69 -9.72 7.62
C ILE A 75 -20.81 -8.86 8.19
N PHE A 76 -21.47 -9.33 9.27
CA PHE A 76 -22.49 -8.54 9.96
C PHE A 76 -21.91 -7.20 10.43
N ALA A 77 -20.79 -7.22 11.15
CA ALA A 77 -20.09 -6.00 11.60
C ALA A 77 -19.69 -5.09 10.42
N GLY A 78 -19.20 -5.66 9.31
CA GLY A 78 -18.90 -4.95 8.06
C GLY A 78 -20.12 -4.21 7.51
N PHE A 79 -21.28 -4.84 7.50
CA PHE A 79 -22.54 -4.23 7.08
C PHE A 79 -22.97 -3.07 8.00
N PHE A 80 -22.83 -3.21 9.32
CA PHE A 80 -23.09 -2.10 10.25
C PHE A 80 -22.12 -0.93 10.04
N MET A 81 -20.83 -1.21 9.82
CA MET A 81 -19.84 -0.17 9.52
C MET A 81 -20.19 0.56 8.21
N LEU A 82 -20.67 -0.15 7.20
CA LEU A 82 -21.12 0.47 5.95
C LEU A 82 -22.32 1.40 6.18
N ILE A 83 -23.34 0.94 6.90
CA ILE A 83 -24.52 1.76 7.25
C ILE A 83 -24.09 2.98 8.07
N ALA A 84 -23.25 2.79 9.09
CA ALA A 84 -22.71 3.87 9.91
C ALA A 84 -21.97 4.89 9.04
N GLY A 85 -21.15 4.43 8.10
CA GLY A 85 -20.49 5.27 7.09
C GLY A 85 -21.47 6.09 6.28
N MET A 86 -22.54 5.48 5.75
CA MET A 86 -23.58 6.18 4.99
C MET A 86 -24.29 7.24 5.84
N ILE A 87 -24.66 6.89 7.08
CA ILE A 87 -25.29 7.82 8.03
C ILE A 87 -24.37 9.00 8.31
N MET A 88 -23.08 8.77 8.57
CA MET A 88 -22.14 9.86 8.82
C MET A 88 -21.98 10.77 7.59
N ASN A 89 -21.93 10.21 6.38
CA ASN A 89 -21.90 11.02 5.15
C ASN A 89 -23.17 11.87 5.00
N LEU A 90 -24.35 11.32 5.29
CA LEU A 90 -25.61 12.06 5.28
C LEU A 90 -25.60 13.19 6.32
N ILE A 91 -25.20 12.90 7.56
CA ILE A 91 -25.08 13.91 8.62
C ILE A 91 -24.11 15.01 8.18
N PHE A 92 -22.96 14.67 7.58
CA PHE A 92 -21.99 15.66 7.09
C PHE A 92 -22.57 16.56 5.99
N LEU A 93 -23.37 16.01 5.08
CA LEU A 93 -24.04 16.79 4.03
C LEU A 93 -25.04 17.82 4.59
N PHE A 94 -25.76 17.46 5.66
CA PHE A 94 -26.83 18.31 6.23
C PHE A 94 -26.37 19.17 7.42
N ASN A 95 -25.35 18.75 8.17
CA ASN A 95 -24.79 19.44 9.32
C ASN A 95 -23.29 19.66 9.11
N ARG A 96 -22.93 20.82 8.53
CA ARG A 96 -21.53 21.26 8.30
C ARG A 96 -20.74 21.56 9.59
N LYS A 97 -21.08 20.97 10.74
CA LYS A 97 -20.26 21.14 11.95
C LYS A 97 -18.94 20.41 11.76
N GLU A 98 -17.85 21.07 12.14
CA GLU A 98 -16.49 20.58 11.98
C GLU A 98 -16.29 19.26 12.75
N ILE A 99 -16.38 18.13 12.05
CA ILE A 99 -15.82 16.84 12.51
C ILE A 99 -14.32 16.90 12.20
N ILE A 100 -13.63 17.86 12.81
CA ILE A 100 -12.19 18.04 12.65
C ILE A 100 -11.58 17.70 14.02
N PRO A 101 -10.72 16.68 14.11
CA PRO A 101 -9.96 16.43 15.34
C PRO A 101 -9.20 17.70 15.74
N ASP A 102 -9.13 18.00 17.05
CA ASP A 102 -8.43 19.18 17.58
C ASP A 102 -7.07 19.38 16.88
N LYS A 103 -6.89 20.55 16.26
CA LYS A 103 -5.69 20.92 15.50
C LYS A 103 -4.53 21.18 16.47
N ILE A 104 -3.45 20.40 16.40
CA ILE A 104 -2.23 20.60 17.21
C ILE A 104 -1.00 20.16 16.40
N PRO A 105 0.13 20.90 16.37
CA PRO A 105 0.38 22.34 16.29
C PRO A 105 0.77 22.77 14.86
N GLU A 106 1.03 24.07 14.66
CA GLU A 106 1.57 24.64 13.42
C GLU A 106 2.77 23.86 12.90
N ARG A 107 2.67 23.35 11.66
CA ARG A 107 3.70 22.48 11.09
C ARG A 107 4.90 23.32 10.66
N LYS A 108 6.08 23.03 11.22
CA LYS A 108 7.33 23.57 10.69
C LYS A 108 7.49 23.15 9.23
N ILE A 109 7.91 24.09 8.39
CA ILE A 109 8.29 23.82 7.00
C ILE A 109 9.42 22.80 7.01
N VAL A 110 9.25 21.68 6.29
CA VAL A 110 10.26 20.62 6.26
C VAL A 110 11.53 21.09 5.53
N PRO A 111 12.72 20.66 5.98
CA PRO A 111 13.98 21.11 5.38
C PRO A 111 14.26 20.49 4.00
N TRP A 112 13.69 19.32 3.69
CA TRP A 112 13.88 18.65 2.39
C TRP A 112 12.98 19.20 1.28
N ASP A 113 13.27 18.79 0.05
CA ASP A 113 12.58 19.22 -1.17
C ASP A 113 12.30 18.06 -2.15
N ILE A 114 11.79 18.39 -3.34
CA ILE A 114 11.49 17.41 -4.39
C ILE A 114 12.76 16.73 -4.92
N ALA A 115 13.91 17.41 -4.93
CA ALA A 115 15.15 16.78 -5.36
C ALA A 115 15.58 15.68 -4.38
N ASP A 116 15.33 15.84 -3.07
CA ASP A 116 15.56 14.79 -2.09
C ASP A 116 14.68 13.56 -2.29
N ILE A 117 13.40 13.75 -2.66
CA ILE A 117 12.52 12.64 -3.04
C ILE A 117 13.15 11.83 -4.17
N LEU A 118 13.62 12.51 -5.24
CA LEU A 118 14.25 11.84 -6.37
C LEU A 118 15.53 11.10 -5.95
N ARG A 119 16.36 11.70 -5.08
CA ARG A 119 17.56 11.05 -4.55
C ARG A 119 17.24 9.79 -3.77
N VAL A 120 16.24 9.84 -2.88
CA VAL A 120 15.79 8.67 -2.11
C VAL A 120 15.30 7.58 -3.05
N VAL A 121 14.47 7.91 -4.04
CA VAL A 121 13.97 6.93 -5.03
C VAL A 121 15.12 6.28 -5.81
N ILE A 122 16.09 7.07 -6.29
CA ILE A 122 17.27 6.55 -6.99
C ILE A 122 18.08 5.60 -6.10
N ILE A 123 18.34 5.98 -4.84
CA ILE A 123 19.07 5.14 -3.89
C ILE A 123 18.31 3.84 -3.64
N VAL A 124 17.00 3.90 -3.41
CA VAL A 124 16.19 2.70 -3.12
C VAL A 124 16.14 1.75 -4.31
N ILE A 125 15.98 2.25 -5.53
CA ILE A 125 16.02 1.42 -6.74
C ILE A 125 17.40 0.77 -6.89
N PHE A 126 18.48 1.55 -6.71
CA PHE A 126 19.84 1.03 -6.76
C PHE A 126 20.08 -0.06 -5.70
N LEU A 127 19.66 0.18 -4.45
CA LEU A 127 19.75 -0.80 -3.37
C LEU A 127 18.92 -2.06 -3.68
N GLY A 128 17.76 -1.93 -4.31
CA GLY A 128 16.96 -3.07 -4.75
C GLY A 128 17.71 -3.98 -5.72
N TYR A 129 18.38 -3.40 -6.73
CA TYR A 129 19.26 -4.18 -7.63
C TYR A 129 20.43 -4.81 -6.88
N ALA A 130 21.10 -4.07 -6.00
CA ALA A 130 22.23 -4.57 -5.22
C ALA A 130 21.83 -5.74 -4.31
N LEU A 131 20.70 -5.62 -3.58
CA LEU A 131 20.16 -6.65 -2.72
C LEU A 131 19.72 -7.88 -3.51
N SER A 132 19.10 -7.70 -4.68
CA SER A 132 18.70 -8.79 -5.56
C SER A 132 19.91 -9.58 -6.09
N ALA A 133 20.96 -8.87 -6.53
CA ALA A 133 22.21 -9.50 -6.97
C ALA A 133 22.92 -10.23 -5.81
N ALA A 134 23.07 -9.56 -4.66
CA ALA A 134 23.70 -10.13 -3.48
C ALA A 134 22.97 -11.38 -2.98
N SER A 135 21.63 -11.34 -2.87
CA SER A 135 20.84 -12.49 -2.45
C SER A 135 20.98 -13.67 -3.43
N THR A 136 21.03 -13.41 -4.74
CA THR A 136 21.26 -14.47 -5.74
C THR A 136 22.62 -15.14 -5.58
N VAL A 137 23.68 -14.36 -5.31
CA VAL A 137 25.03 -14.90 -5.09
C VAL A 137 25.08 -15.71 -3.79
N ILE A 138 24.56 -15.15 -2.69
CA ILE A 138 24.55 -15.82 -1.37
C ILE A 138 23.79 -17.15 -1.44
N LEU A 139 22.60 -17.17 -2.03
CA LEU A 139 21.78 -18.38 -2.15
C LEU A 139 22.48 -19.46 -2.98
N LYS A 140 23.15 -19.07 -4.07
CA LYS A 140 23.95 -19.99 -4.89
C LYS A 140 25.14 -20.56 -4.12
N LEU A 141 25.90 -19.71 -3.41
CA LEU A 141 27.06 -20.14 -2.62
C LEU A 141 26.65 -21.04 -1.44
N ALA A 142 25.50 -20.77 -0.82
CA ALA A 142 24.95 -21.58 0.25
C ALA A 142 24.25 -22.87 -0.23
N HIS A 143 24.20 -23.11 -1.55
CA HIS A 143 23.43 -24.19 -2.17
C HIS A 143 21.96 -24.26 -1.70
N PHE A 144 21.38 -23.09 -1.37
CA PHE A 144 20.05 -23.00 -0.80
C PHE A 144 19.02 -22.61 -1.88
N ASN A 145 18.14 -23.54 -2.21
CA ASN A 145 17.05 -23.29 -3.16
C ASN A 145 15.85 -22.67 -2.45
N MET A 146 15.74 -21.35 -2.53
CA MET A 146 14.59 -20.61 -2.03
C MET A 146 13.49 -20.52 -3.09
N ASP A 147 12.26 -20.83 -2.69
CA ASP A 147 11.04 -20.61 -3.48
C ASP A 147 10.95 -19.16 -4.02
N ILE A 148 10.39 -19.00 -5.22
CA ILE A 148 10.36 -17.71 -5.91
C ILE A 148 9.47 -16.69 -5.18
N ASN A 149 8.31 -17.11 -4.67
CA ASN A 149 7.39 -16.23 -3.96
C ASN A 149 8.01 -15.77 -2.64
N LEU A 150 8.62 -16.70 -1.90
CA LEU A 150 9.37 -16.38 -0.68
C LEU A 150 10.53 -15.41 -0.94
N ARG A 151 11.26 -15.59 -2.06
CA ARG A 151 12.37 -14.71 -2.43
C ARG A 151 11.89 -13.30 -2.81
N MET A 152 10.82 -13.20 -3.60
CA MET A 152 10.22 -11.91 -3.97
C MET A 152 9.72 -11.17 -2.73
N MET A 153 9.02 -11.86 -1.83
CA MET A 153 8.51 -11.31 -0.58
C MET A 153 9.64 -10.78 0.31
N LEU A 154 10.69 -11.58 0.56
CA LEU A 154 11.84 -11.13 1.34
C LEU A 154 12.56 -9.95 0.65
N GLY A 155 12.67 -9.99 -0.68
CA GLY A 155 13.19 -8.89 -1.47
C GLY A 155 12.44 -7.58 -1.23
N THR A 156 11.10 -7.59 -1.33
CA THR A 156 10.26 -6.43 -1.04
C THR A 156 10.43 -5.95 0.39
N PHE A 157 10.40 -6.86 1.38
CA PHE A 157 10.62 -6.52 2.77
C PHE A 157 11.96 -5.77 3.00
N PHE A 158 13.06 -6.30 2.45
CA PHE A 158 14.36 -5.65 2.59
C PHE A 158 14.46 -4.31 1.86
N ILE A 159 13.79 -4.17 0.71
CA ILE A 159 13.72 -2.90 -0.02
C ILE A 159 12.95 -1.86 0.79
N ASP A 160 11.84 -2.22 1.43
CA ASP A 160 11.07 -1.32 2.28
C ASP A 160 11.87 -0.89 3.51
N MET A 161 12.56 -1.83 4.16
CA MET A 161 13.45 -1.51 5.28
C MET A 161 14.59 -0.58 4.82
N ALA A 162 15.16 -0.81 3.64
CA ALA A 162 16.17 0.06 3.06
C ALA A 162 15.62 1.46 2.76
N ALA A 163 14.39 1.57 2.23
CA ALA A 163 13.72 2.85 2.00
C ALA A 163 13.53 3.63 3.31
N GLY A 164 13.01 2.98 4.35
CA GLY A 164 12.89 3.58 5.68
C GLY A 164 14.23 4.06 6.24
N ALA A 165 15.28 3.23 6.13
CA ALA A 165 16.62 3.57 6.59
C ALA A 165 17.23 4.76 5.83
N VAL A 166 17.05 4.83 4.51
CA VAL A 166 17.51 5.96 3.69
C VAL A 166 16.78 7.25 4.07
N ILE A 167 15.46 7.19 4.28
CA ILE A 167 14.70 8.36 4.74
C ILE A 167 15.21 8.82 6.11
N PHE A 168 15.40 7.90 7.06
CA PHE A 168 15.94 8.23 8.39
C PHE A 168 17.35 8.81 8.31
N TYR A 169 18.20 8.32 7.41
CA TYR A 169 19.51 8.94 7.16
C TYR A 169 19.37 10.39 6.69
N PHE A 170 18.46 10.68 5.75
CA PHE A 170 18.21 12.05 5.30
C PHE A 170 17.75 12.94 6.46
N ILE A 171 16.83 12.47 7.30
CA ILE A 171 16.31 13.27 8.41
C ILE A 171 17.35 13.47 9.51
N LEU A 172 17.88 12.37 10.06
CA LEU A 172 18.71 12.39 11.27
C LEU A 172 20.15 12.83 11.01
N VAL A 173 20.71 12.47 9.84
CA VAL A 173 22.14 12.71 9.55
C VAL A 173 22.33 13.89 8.63
N LYS A 174 21.65 13.91 7.47
CA LYS A 174 21.82 14.99 6.48
C LYS A 174 21.22 16.30 6.99
N TYR A 175 19.98 16.28 7.49
CA TYR A 175 19.29 17.47 7.97
C TYR A 175 19.45 17.73 9.46
N LYS A 176 19.96 16.75 10.23
CA LYS A 176 20.08 16.82 11.70
C LYS A 176 18.77 17.23 12.38
N ASP A 177 17.66 16.77 11.80
CA ASP A 177 16.31 17.09 12.26
C ASP A 177 15.71 15.91 13.05
N LYS A 178 14.55 16.11 13.67
CA LYS A 178 13.87 15.11 14.49
C LYS A 178 12.89 14.27 13.66
N LEU A 179 12.66 13.02 14.06
CA LEU A 179 11.62 12.17 13.45
C LEU A 179 10.21 12.76 13.55
N SER A 180 9.97 13.63 14.53
CA SER A 180 8.72 14.39 14.63
C SER A 180 8.46 15.27 13.41
N SER A 181 9.48 15.66 12.63
CA SER A 181 9.31 16.40 11.38
C SER A 181 8.67 15.56 10.27
N LEU A 182 8.77 14.23 10.35
CA LEU A 182 7.99 13.30 9.52
C LEU A 182 6.56 13.11 10.06
N GLY A 183 6.23 13.66 11.24
CA GLY A 183 4.98 13.38 11.94
C GLY A 183 5.00 12.08 12.74
N ILE A 184 6.18 11.51 13.01
CA ILE A 184 6.33 10.39 13.96
C ILE A 184 6.18 10.96 15.37
N THR A 185 4.97 10.90 15.91
CA THR A 185 4.62 11.33 17.27
C THR A 185 3.55 10.43 17.86
N PHE A 186 3.74 10.02 19.11
CA PHE A 186 2.77 9.24 19.89
C PHE A 186 1.90 10.13 20.80
N LEU A 187 2.05 11.45 20.70
CA LEU A 187 1.17 12.38 21.40
C LEU A 187 -0.28 12.16 20.92
N GLY A 188 -1.20 11.96 21.87
CA GLY A 188 -2.59 11.68 21.54
C GLY A 188 -2.79 10.39 20.74
N PHE A 189 -1.91 9.38 20.90
CA PHE A 189 -1.96 8.10 20.16
C PHE A 189 -3.37 7.54 20.03
N TYR A 190 -4.09 7.37 21.16
CA TYR A 190 -5.45 6.84 21.16
C TYR A 190 -6.44 7.69 20.36
N LYS A 191 -6.34 9.03 20.46
CA LYS A 191 -7.17 9.95 19.67
C LYS A 191 -6.86 9.81 18.18
N ASN A 192 -5.58 9.75 17.81
CA ASN A 192 -5.16 9.60 16.41
C ASN A 192 -5.60 8.27 15.80
N VAL A 193 -5.48 7.17 16.54
CA VAL A 193 -5.98 5.86 16.11
C VAL A 193 -7.49 5.90 15.94
N LEU A 194 -8.23 6.44 16.91
CA LEU A 194 -9.68 6.55 16.84
C LEU A 194 -10.13 7.42 15.67
N SER A 195 -9.49 8.57 15.44
CA SER A 195 -9.75 9.42 14.28
C SER A 195 -9.52 8.69 12.95
N GLY A 196 -8.47 7.87 12.87
CA GLY A 196 -8.24 7.00 11.71
C GLY A 196 -9.36 5.98 11.50
N ILE A 197 -9.79 5.28 12.56
CA ILE A 197 -10.90 4.31 12.49
C ILE A 197 -12.20 4.99 12.03
N VAL A 198 -12.56 6.11 12.65
CA VAL A 198 -13.78 6.87 12.30
C VAL A 198 -13.72 7.34 10.85
N ALA A 199 -12.58 7.87 10.40
CA ALA A 199 -12.39 8.29 9.03
C ALA A 199 -12.48 7.12 8.03
N TYR A 200 -11.99 5.93 8.41
CA TYR A 200 -12.13 4.73 7.60
C TYR A 200 -13.59 4.29 7.45
N ILE A 201 -14.36 4.25 8.55
CA ILE A 201 -15.79 3.93 8.50
C ILE A 201 -16.53 4.97 7.65
N PHE A 202 -16.17 6.25 7.78
CA PHE A 202 -16.74 7.33 6.97
C PHE A 202 -16.47 7.16 5.47
N ILE A 203 -15.24 6.79 5.09
CA ILE A 203 -14.86 6.66 3.67
C ILE A 203 -15.34 5.34 3.04
N LEU A 204 -15.68 4.33 3.84
CA LEU A 204 -16.00 2.98 3.36
C LEU A 204 -17.08 2.94 2.25
N PRO A 205 -18.23 3.64 2.37
CA PRO A 205 -19.23 3.66 1.30
C PRO A 205 -18.69 4.25 0.00
N ILE A 206 -17.84 5.29 0.10
CA ILE A 206 -17.22 5.96 -1.04
C ILE A 206 -16.19 5.03 -1.72
N LEU A 207 -15.41 4.28 -0.94
CA LEU A 207 -14.47 3.29 -1.48
C LEU A 207 -15.19 2.16 -2.22
N ILE A 208 -16.27 1.63 -1.65
CA ILE A 208 -17.09 0.59 -2.30
C ILE A 208 -17.69 1.12 -3.60
N MET A 209 -18.24 2.33 -3.58
CA MET A 209 -18.75 2.98 -4.79
C MET A 209 -17.65 3.14 -5.85
N ALA A 210 -16.46 3.60 -5.46
CA ALA A 210 -15.32 3.76 -6.36
C ALA A 210 -14.85 2.43 -6.98
N ILE A 211 -14.85 1.35 -6.20
CA ILE A 211 -14.57 0.00 -6.70
C ILE A 211 -15.61 -0.42 -7.75
N ILE A 212 -16.90 -0.28 -7.45
CA ILE A 212 -18.00 -0.64 -8.37
C ILE A 212 -17.88 0.16 -9.67
N LEU A 213 -17.70 1.48 -9.59
CA LEU A 213 -17.54 2.34 -10.76
C LEU A 213 -16.32 1.94 -11.59
N SER A 214 -15.20 1.59 -10.93
CA SER A 214 -13.99 1.12 -11.62
C SER A 214 -14.25 -0.20 -12.35
N MET A 215 -14.93 -1.16 -11.73
CA MET A 215 -15.27 -2.44 -12.36
C MET A 215 -16.22 -2.26 -13.55
N LEU A 216 -17.27 -1.44 -13.41
CA LEU A 216 -18.22 -1.14 -14.49
C LEU A 216 -17.52 -0.47 -15.68
N PHE A 217 -16.61 0.46 -15.40
CA PHE A 217 -15.82 1.11 -16.45
C PHE A 217 -14.93 0.10 -17.19
N LEU A 218 -14.22 -0.76 -16.46
CA LEU A 218 -13.32 -1.76 -17.06
C LEU A 218 -14.06 -2.80 -17.89
N ASP A 219 -15.20 -3.29 -17.41
CA ASP A 219 -16.08 -4.17 -18.18
C ASP A 219 -16.54 -3.49 -19.47
N ARG A 220 -16.93 -2.21 -19.39
CA ARG A 220 -17.40 -1.46 -20.56
C ARG A 220 -16.35 -1.23 -21.63
N VAL A 221 -15.07 -1.18 -21.26
CA VAL A 221 -13.93 -1.08 -22.19
C VAL A 221 -13.33 -2.44 -22.56
N GLY A 222 -13.91 -3.55 -22.08
CA GLY A 222 -13.47 -4.90 -22.37
C GLY A 222 -12.14 -5.28 -21.69
N TYR A 223 -11.72 -4.54 -20.66
CA TYR A 223 -10.49 -4.81 -19.93
C TYR A 223 -10.74 -5.77 -18.77
N LYS A 224 -10.12 -6.94 -18.81
CA LYS A 224 -10.10 -7.88 -17.69
C LYS A 224 -8.89 -7.59 -16.81
N ALA A 225 -9.15 -7.16 -15.58
CA ALA A 225 -8.07 -6.86 -14.64
C ALA A 225 -7.25 -8.12 -14.35
N PRO A 226 -5.92 -8.06 -14.46
CA PRO A 226 -5.08 -9.17 -14.06
C PRO A 226 -5.20 -9.38 -12.54
N PRO A 227 -4.99 -10.61 -12.10
CA PRO A 227 -4.98 -10.92 -10.69
C PRO A 227 -3.94 -10.15 -9.89
N GLN A 228 -4.24 -9.91 -8.61
CA GLN A 228 -3.37 -9.25 -7.66
C GLN A 228 -2.33 -10.25 -7.11
N PRO A 229 -1.01 -10.03 -7.29
CA PRO A 229 0.03 -10.98 -6.88
C PRO A 229 0.00 -11.36 -5.40
N VAL A 230 -0.47 -10.45 -4.54
CA VAL A 230 -0.64 -10.70 -3.10
C VAL A 230 -1.64 -11.83 -2.84
N PHE A 231 -2.74 -11.91 -3.60
CA PHE A 231 -3.70 -13.00 -3.43
C PHE A 231 -3.05 -14.34 -3.73
N ASP A 232 -2.38 -14.45 -4.87
CA ASP A 232 -1.74 -15.71 -5.28
C ASP A 232 -0.71 -16.18 -4.25
N MET A 233 0.10 -15.27 -3.68
CA MET A 233 1.03 -15.59 -2.59
C MET A 233 0.33 -16.19 -1.37
N PHE A 234 -0.80 -15.63 -0.93
CA PHE A 234 -1.55 -16.16 0.19
C PHE A 234 -2.24 -17.49 -0.12
N PHE A 235 -2.71 -17.71 -1.35
CA PHE A 235 -3.39 -18.94 -1.76
C PHE A 235 -2.43 -20.11 -1.93
N GLU A 236 -1.31 -19.89 -2.61
CA GLU A 236 -0.31 -20.92 -2.93
C GLU A 236 0.50 -21.35 -1.70
N GLU A 237 0.75 -20.44 -0.75
CA GLU A 237 1.56 -20.74 0.42
C GLU A 237 0.81 -21.64 1.43
N LYS A 238 1.52 -22.66 1.91
CA LYS A 238 1.01 -23.66 2.87
C LYS A 238 1.68 -23.59 4.23
N ARG A 239 2.86 -22.98 4.33
CA ARG A 239 3.64 -22.87 5.57
C ARG A 239 3.07 -21.76 6.45
N SER A 240 2.56 -22.15 7.63
CA SER A 240 1.93 -21.22 8.57
C SER A 240 2.84 -20.05 9.00
N SER A 241 4.15 -20.29 9.13
CA SER A 241 5.12 -19.25 9.49
C SER A 241 5.26 -18.17 8.41
N VAL A 242 5.25 -18.56 7.13
CA VAL A 242 5.33 -17.63 6.00
C VAL A 242 4.03 -16.85 5.86
N ILE A 243 2.88 -17.51 6.02
CA ILE A 243 1.57 -16.86 6.01
C ILE A 243 1.46 -15.82 7.15
N LEU A 244 1.93 -16.17 8.36
CA LEU A 244 1.95 -15.25 9.48
C LEU A 244 2.84 -14.03 9.21
N PHE A 245 4.06 -14.26 8.68
CA PHE A 245 4.95 -13.17 8.29
C PHE A 245 4.31 -12.28 7.21
N LEU A 246 3.74 -12.87 6.15
CA LEU A 246 3.03 -12.15 5.09
C LEU A 246 1.90 -11.29 5.66
N THR A 247 1.12 -11.85 6.59
CA THR A 247 0.01 -11.14 7.23
C THR A 247 0.50 -9.93 8.01
N ILE A 248 1.56 -10.08 8.82
CA ILE A 248 2.15 -8.97 9.58
C ILE A 248 2.77 -7.93 8.65
N PHE A 249 3.47 -8.38 7.60
CA PHE A 249 4.13 -7.50 6.66
C PHE A 249 3.12 -6.66 5.87
N VAL A 250 2.16 -7.30 5.19
CA VAL A 250 1.16 -6.63 4.35
C VAL A 250 0.22 -5.76 5.17
N SER A 251 -0.17 -6.20 6.37
CA SER A 251 -1.15 -5.48 7.18
C SER A 251 -0.54 -4.40 8.08
N ILE A 252 0.75 -4.48 8.43
CA ILE A 252 1.35 -3.60 9.46
C ILE A 252 2.66 -2.97 8.97
N LEU A 253 3.68 -3.78 8.68
CA LEU A 253 5.04 -3.25 8.45
C LEU A 253 5.14 -2.45 7.14
N GLY A 254 4.57 -2.96 6.05
CA GLY A 254 4.48 -2.28 4.76
C GLY A 254 3.78 -0.93 4.91
N PRO A 255 2.53 -0.88 5.43
CA PRO A 255 1.82 0.35 5.71
C PRO A 255 2.63 1.38 6.51
N ILE A 256 3.39 0.98 7.53
CA ILE A 256 4.22 1.92 8.31
C ILE A 256 5.30 2.57 7.43
N VAL A 257 6.05 1.78 6.66
CA VAL A 257 7.11 2.30 5.78
C VAL A 257 6.52 3.16 4.68
N GLU A 258 5.43 2.72 4.08
CA GLU A 258 4.72 3.45 3.04
C GLU A 258 4.20 4.80 3.57
N GLU A 259 3.61 4.86 4.77
CA GLU A 259 3.19 6.13 5.35
C GLU A 259 4.38 7.07 5.64
N ILE A 260 5.51 6.54 6.10
CA ILE A 260 6.74 7.33 6.30
C ILE A 260 7.19 7.95 4.97
N PHE A 261 7.20 7.18 3.89
CA PHE A 261 7.60 7.68 2.57
C PHE A 261 6.57 8.63 1.97
N PHE A 262 5.32 8.20 1.83
CA PHE A 262 4.30 8.96 1.10
C PHE A 262 3.81 10.18 1.87
N ARG A 263 3.54 10.06 3.18
CA ARG A 263 2.95 11.15 3.97
C ARG A 263 4.06 11.95 4.64
N GLY A 264 4.93 11.24 5.36
CA GLY A 264 6.05 11.84 6.09
C GLY A 264 6.96 12.64 5.15
N PHE A 265 7.48 11.99 4.11
CA PHE A 265 8.55 12.51 3.27
C PHE A 265 8.04 13.20 1.98
N LEU A 266 7.33 12.46 1.12
CA LEU A 266 6.88 12.90 -0.21
C LEU A 266 5.86 14.04 -0.11
N TYR A 267 4.72 13.80 0.54
CA TYR A 267 3.64 14.79 0.68
C TYR A 267 4.15 16.09 1.30
N SER A 268 4.95 16.02 2.37
CA SER A 268 5.50 17.20 3.04
C SER A 268 6.36 18.08 2.11
N ALA A 269 7.16 17.48 1.23
CA ALA A 269 7.95 18.23 0.25
C ALA A 269 7.13 18.77 -0.92
N VAL A 270 6.14 18.01 -1.40
CA VAL A 270 5.26 18.46 -2.49
C VAL A 270 4.35 19.59 -2.02
N LYS A 271 3.74 19.45 -0.83
CA LYS A 271 2.92 20.50 -0.20
C LYS A 271 3.68 21.81 -0.05
N LYS A 272 4.95 21.75 0.37
CA LYS A 272 5.81 22.94 0.52
C LYS A 272 5.88 23.78 -0.76
N ARG A 273 5.80 23.15 -1.93
CA ARG A 273 5.88 23.83 -3.23
C ARG A 273 4.52 24.13 -3.87
N PHE A 274 3.55 23.23 -3.73
CA PHE A 274 2.29 23.28 -4.48
C PHE A 274 1.03 23.42 -3.62
N GLY A 275 1.18 23.49 -2.29
CA GLY A 275 0.07 23.59 -1.36
C GLY A 275 -0.58 22.24 -1.02
N VAL A 276 -1.52 22.28 -0.05
CA VAL A 276 -2.13 21.09 0.57
C VAL A 276 -2.87 20.22 -0.44
N LEU A 277 -3.75 20.82 -1.26
CA LEU A 277 -4.61 20.09 -2.18
C LEU A 277 -3.79 19.34 -3.25
N ILE A 278 -2.89 20.04 -3.94
CA ILE A 278 -2.04 19.44 -4.97
C ILE A 278 -1.11 18.39 -4.35
N GLY A 279 -0.56 18.67 -3.16
CA GLY A 279 0.24 17.69 -2.41
C GLY A 279 -0.53 16.40 -2.13
N ALA A 280 -1.78 16.49 -1.68
CA ALA A 280 -2.60 15.34 -1.36
C ALA A 280 -2.96 14.53 -2.61
N LEU A 281 -3.36 15.21 -3.69
CA LEU A 281 -3.69 14.59 -4.97
C LEU A 281 -2.48 13.86 -5.58
N LEU A 282 -1.32 14.51 -5.62
CA LEU A 282 -0.09 13.90 -6.16
C LEU A 282 0.40 12.75 -5.29
N SER A 283 0.36 12.88 -3.96
CA SER A 283 0.72 11.79 -3.06
C SER A 283 -0.20 10.59 -3.24
N GLY A 284 -1.52 10.79 -3.31
CA GLY A 284 -2.49 9.71 -3.52
C GLY A 284 -2.39 9.07 -4.90
N ALA A 285 -2.17 9.87 -5.95
CA ALA A 285 -1.97 9.35 -7.31
C ALA A 285 -0.69 8.52 -7.42
N LEU A 286 0.44 9.01 -6.90
CA LEU A 286 1.71 8.26 -6.90
C LEU A 286 1.60 6.98 -6.07
N PHE A 287 0.94 7.05 -4.90
CA PHE A 287 0.63 5.87 -4.09
C PHE A 287 -0.12 4.82 -4.91
N SER A 288 -1.18 5.21 -5.60
CA SER A 288 -1.99 4.33 -6.43
C SER A 288 -1.24 3.74 -7.64
N ILE A 289 -0.42 4.55 -8.33
CA ILE A 289 0.37 4.09 -9.48
C ILE A 289 1.34 2.96 -9.09
N LEU A 290 2.00 3.09 -7.92
CA LEU A 290 2.97 2.08 -7.46
C LEU A 290 2.32 0.74 -7.06
N HIS A 291 1.00 0.68 -6.90
CA HIS A 291 0.29 -0.58 -6.67
C HIS A 291 0.08 -1.38 -7.96
N VAL A 292 0.33 -0.79 -9.14
CA VAL A 292 0.24 -1.46 -10.46
C VAL A 292 -1.07 -2.22 -10.65
N ASN A 293 -2.17 -1.67 -10.12
CA ASN A 293 -3.51 -2.23 -10.25
C ASN A 293 -4.45 -1.19 -10.86
N ILE A 294 -4.77 -1.37 -12.13
CA ILE A 294 -5.68 -0.48 -12.87
C ILE A 294 -7.09 -0.48 -12.25
N ALA A 295 -7.62 -1.63 -11.86
CA ALA A 295 -8.95 -1.73 -11.23
C ALA A 295 -8.98 -1.07 -9.84
N GLY A 296 -7.85 -1.12 -9.14
CA GLY A 296 -7.67 -0.49 -7.83
C GLY A 296 -7.31 0.98 -7.91
N PHE A 297 -7.03 1.54 -9.10
CA PHE A 297 -6.41 2.85 -9.20
C PHE A 297 -7.21 3.94 -8.48
N LEU A 298 -8.50 4.04 -8.80
CA LEU A 298 -9.38 5.06 -8.22
C LEU A 298 -9.60 4.87 -6.71
N PRO A 299 -10.00 3.69 -6.18
CA PRO A 299 -10.19 3.52 -4.74
C PRO A 299 -8.88 3.69 -3.95
N ILE A 300 -7.74 3.21 -4.46
CA ILE A 300 -6.43 3.38 -3.80
C ILE A 300 -6.03 4.86 -3.79
N MET A 301 -6.28 5.61 -4.88
CA MET A 301 -6.02 7.05 -4.92
C MET A 301 -6.89 7.80 -3.90
N ILE A 302 -8.19 7.50 -3.83
CA ILE A 302 -9.11 8.14 -2.86
C ILE A 302 -8.63 7.88 -1.43
N LEU A 303 -8.26 6.64 -1.10
CA LEU A 303 -7.71 6.28 0.19
C LEU A 303 -6.39 7.02 0.48
N GLY A 304 -5.51 7.12 -0.52
CA GLY A 304 -4.25 7.87 -0.44
C GLY A 304 -4.45 9.35 -0.14
N VAL A 305 -5.41 9.98 -0.81
CA VAL A 305 -5.79 11.39 -0.61
C VAL A 305 -6.38 11.60 0.79
N LEU A 306 -7.28 10.72 1.24
CA LEU A 306 -7.83 10.76 2.60
C LEU A 306 -6.70 10.73 3.64
N MET A 307 -5.79 9.76 3.52
CA MET A 307 -4.66 9.62 4.43
C MET A 307 -3.77 10.86 4.45
N ALA A 308 -3.53 11.50 3.31
CA ALA A 308 -2.78 12.77 3.23
C ALA A 308 -3.51 13.91 3.96
N PHE A 309 -4.84 14.02 3.81
CA PHE A 309 -5.63 15.04 4.54
C PHE A 309 -5.69 14.77 6.05
N LEU A 310 -5.81 13.52 6.47
CA LEU A 310 -5.76 13.16 7.89
C LEU A 310 -4.40 13.51 8.49
N TYR A 311 -3.32 13.14 7.80
CA TYR A 311 -1.96 13.49 8.20
C TYR A 311 -1.73 15.01 8.25
N GLU A 312 -2.34 15.77 7.34
CA GLU A 312 -2.30 17.22 7.33
C GLU A 312 -3.08 17.83 8.50
N ALA A 313 -4.25 17.27 8.82
CA ALA A 313 -5.11 17.77 9.89
C ALA A 313 -4.53 17.48 11.28
N THR A 314 -3.97 16.28 11.49
CA THR A 314 -3.48 15.84 12.81
C THR A 314 -1.99 16.07 13.02
N GLY A 315 -1.22 16.25 11.94
CA GLY A 315 0.24 16.32 12.00
C GLY A 315 0.92 15.00 12.39
N SER A 316 0.16 13.91 12.58
CA SER A 316 0.66 12.62 13.06
C SER A 316 0.50 11.54 11.99
N LEU A 317 1.56 10.77 11.76
CA LEU A 317 1.49 9.57 10.92
C LEU A 317 0.60 8.50 11.54
N VAL A 318 0.41 8.49 12.86
CA VAL A 318 -0.42 7.48 13.53
C VAL A 318 -1.84 7.44 12.95
N THR A 319 -2.41 8.61 12.62
CA THR A 319 -3.77 8.70 12.07
C THR A 319 -3.87 8.05 10.69
N SER A 320 -2.93 8.37 9.79
CA SER A 320 -2.94 7.82 8.43
C SER A 320 -2.53 6.34 8.42
N THR A 321 -1.53 5.97 9.22
CA THR A 321 -1.11 4.57 9.43
C THR A 321 -2.24 3.72 9.99
N ALA A 322 -3.05 4.22 10.92
CA ALA A 322 -4.20 3.48 11.43
C ALA A 322 -5.23 3.15 10.33
N VAL A 323 -5.54 4.13 9.46
CA VAL A 323 -6.40 3.90 8.28
C VAL A 323 -5.82 2.84 7.36
N HIS A 324 -4.51 2.94 7.06
CA HIS A 324 -3.83 2.04 6.16
C HIS A 324 -3.80 0.59 6.69
N ILE A 325 -3.38 0.41 7.95
CA ILE A 325 -3.36 -0.89 8.61
C ILE A 325 -4.76 -1.49 8.64
N LEU A 326 -5.78 -0.70 8.96
CA LEU A 326 -7.16 -1.19 8.98
C LEU A 326 -7.63 -1.63 7.59
N HIS A 327 -7.34 -0.84 6.55
CA HIS A 327 -7.68 -1.20 5.18
C HIS A 327 -6.99 -2.51 4.75
N ASN A 328 -5.68 -2.61 4.91
CA ASN A 328 -4.94 -3.81 4.51
C ASN A 328 -5.36 -5.03 5.33
N SER A 329 -5.65 -4.86 6.62
CA SER A 329 -6.17 -5.93 7.46
C SER A 329 -7.52 -6.45 6.97
N VAL A 330 -8.43 -5.55 6.54
CA VAL A 330 -9.71 -5.94 5.93
C VAL A 330 -9.48 -6.73 4.64
N ILE A 331 -8.56 -6.29 3.77
CA ILE A 331 -8.22 -7.01 2.53
C ILE A 331 -7.63 -8.39 2.83
N VAL A 332 -6.69 -8.50 3.77
CA VAL A 332 -6.09 -9.80 4.16
C VAL A 332 -7.12 -10.73 4.78
N CYS A 333 -8.01 -10.22 5.64
CA CYS A 333 -9.14 -11.00 6.17
C CYS A 333 -10.05 -11.51 5.05
N PHE A 334 -10.32 -10.69 4.03
CA PHE A 334 -11.07 -11.10 2.86
C PHE A 334 -10.34 -12.21 2.07
N VAL A 335 -9.01 -12.12 1.90
CA VAL A 335 -8.23 -13.19 1.26
C VAL A 335 -8.39 -14.52 2.00
N PHE A 336 -8.27 -14.52 3.33
CA PHE A 336 -8.46 -15.74 4.13
C PHE A 336 -9.88 -16.27 4.08
N PHE A 337 -10.88 -15.39 3.99
CA PHE A 337 -12.28 -15.80 3.80
C PHE A 337 -12.45 -16.62 2.53
N ILE A 338 -11.96 -16.10 1.39
CA ILE A 338 -12.03 -16.81 0.10
C ILE A 338 -11.23 -18.10 0.16
N LYS A 339 -10.03 -18.09 0.78
CA LYS A 339 -9.20 -19.30 0.93
C LYS A 339 -9.90 -20.40 1.73
N GLU A 340 -10.71 -20.06 2.73
CA GLU A 340 -11.45 -21.04 3.51
C GLU A 340 -12.67 -21.58 2.75
N LEU A 341 -13.32 -20.78 1.90
CA LEU A 341 -14.41 -21.24 1.04
C LEU A 341 -13.96 -22.20 -0.06
N LEU A 342 -12.69 -22.14 -0.46
CA LEU A 342 -12.10 -23.04 -1.47
C LEU A 342 -11.55 -24.36 -0.91
N LYS A 343 -11.66 -24.61 0.40
CA LYS A 343 -11.28 -25.88 1.03
C LYS A 343 -12.49 -26.78 1.19
#